data_AF-C3PI62-F1
#
_entry.id   AF-C3PI62-F1
#
_cell.length_a   1.000
_cell.length_b   1.000
_cell.length_c   1.000
_cell.angle_alpha   90.00
_cell.angle_beta   90.00
_cell.angle_gamma   90.00
#
_symmetry.space_group_name_H-M   'P 1'
#
loop_
_entity.id
_entity.type
_entity.pdbx_description
1 polymer ?
#
loop_
_entity_poly.entity_id
_entity_poly.type
_entity_poly.pdbx_seq_one_letter_code
_entity_poly.pdbx_strand_id
1 'polypeptide(L)'
;MARQMRTTEKHHTTEDYQVVTQTGFINDERVYQIAVINRNTGREEHRDVDSVENAIRLCNNSQDYLDKQRAELATKREVEAKGEEERAEDAATKAIGPLATDRQVDYIMALLAQHGGQNTTWFSAGPTTLEEVANMTRRDASTYISALKGDN
;
A
#
# COMPACT_ATOMS: atom_id res chain seq x y z
N MET A 1 7.48 24.57 3.50
CA MET A 1 7.13 24.98 2.12
C MET A 1 5.65 24.69 1.92
N ALA A 2 4.85 25.68 1.51
CA ALA A 2 3.42 25.48 1.28
C ALA A 2 3.19 25.16 -0.21
N ARG A 3 2.80 23.92 -0.52
CA ARG A 3 2.42 23.49 -1.87
C ARG A 3 0.89 23.53 -1.96
N GLN A 4 0.36 24.20 -2.98
CA GLN A 4 -1.07 24.25 -3.22
C GLN A 4 -1.37 23.81 -4.66
N MET A 5 -1.65 22.52 -4.84
CA MET A 5 -2.14 21.98 -6.11
C MET A 5 -3.63 22.25 -6.21
N ARG A 6 -4.08 22.86 -7.31
CA ARG A 6 -5.45 23.40 -7.45
C ARG A 6 -6.30 22.63 -8.43
N THR A 7 -5.69 22.05 -9.46
CA THR A 7 -6.40 21.27 -10.48
C THR A 7 -5.66 19.98 -10.76
N THR A 8 -6.41 18.90 -10.95
CA THR A 8 -5.89 17.58 -11.29
C THR A 8 -6.64 17.04 -12.50
N GLU A 9 -5.91 16.74 -13.56
CA GLU A 9 -6.41 16.05 -14.75
C GLU A 9 -5.96 14.58 -14.69
N LYS A 10 -6.87 13.64 -14.97
CA LYS A 10 -6.57 12.21 -14.93
C LYS A 10 -6.30 11.72 -16.35
N HIS A 11 -5.21 10.97 -16.53
CA HIS A 11 -4.81 10.46 -17.84
C HIS A 11 -4.95 8.95 -17.97
N HIS A 12 -4.69 8.20 -16.91
CA HIS A 12 -4.73 6.73 -16.90
C HIS A 12 -5.07 6.22 -15.52
N THR A 13 -5.67 5.03 -15.43
CA THR A 13 -6.08 4.43 -14.16
C THR A 13 -6.00 2.92 -14.26
N THR A 14 -5.36 2.31 -13.27
CA THR A 14 -5.36 0.87 -13.01
C THR A 14 -6.17 0.59 -11.74
N GLU A 15 -6.12 -0.64 -11.23
CA GLU A 15 -6.79 -1.01 -9.99
C GLU A 15 -6.27 -0.18 -8.80
N ASP A 16 -4.95 -0.14 -8.62
CA ASP A 16 -4.29 0.46 -7.45
C ASP A 16 -3.59 1.79 -7.75
N TYR A 17 -3.44 2.18 -9.02
CA TYR A 17 -2.71 3.39 -9.42
C TYR A 17 -3.50 4.27 -10.38
N GLN A 18 -3.15 5.55 -10.43
CA GLN A 18 -3.65 6.47 -11.44
C GLN A 18 -2.57 7.49 -11.82
N VAL A 19 -2.55 7.88 -13.09
CA VAL A 19 -1.71 8.97 -13.60
C VAL A 19 -2.51 10.25 -13.61
N VAL A 20 -1.97 11.29 -12.99
CA VAL A 20 -2.58 12.61 -13.00
C VAL A 20 -1.57 13.70 -13.37
N THR A 21 -2.04 14.71 -14.08
CA THR A 21 -1.33 15.99 -14.19
C THR A 21 -1.96 16.94 -13.19
N GLN A 22 -1.13 17.51 -12.34
CA GLN A 22 -1.52 18.47 -11.33
C GLN A 22 -0.97 19.84 -11.70
N THR A 23 -1.82 20.86 -11.63
CA THR A 23 -1.38 22.26 -11.75
C THR A 23 -1.57 22.97 -10.42
N GLY A 24 -0.55 23.71 -10.00
CA GLY A 24 -0.55 24.37 -8.71
C GLY A 24 0.45 25.49 -8.61
N PHE A 25 0.70 25.90 -7.37
CA PHE A 25 1.73 26.87 -7.03
C PHE A 25 2.69 26.27 -6.02
N ILE A 26 3.99 26.51 -6.24
CA ILE A 26 5.08 26.19 -5.33
C ILE A 26 5.90 27.46 -5.17
N ASN A 27 5.97 28.02 -3.95
CA ASN A 27 6.67 29.29 -3.67
C ASN A 27 6.26 30.42 -4.64
N ASP A 28 4.96 30.60 -4.85
CA ASP A 28 4.34 31.57 -5.77
C ASP A 28 4.63 31.37 -7.27
N GLU A 29 5.39 30.34 -7.65
CA GLU A 29 5.58 29.94 -9.05
C GLU A 29 4.52 28.92 -9.47
N ARG A 30 3.93 29.11 -10.65
CA ARG A 30 2.98 28.15 -11.21
C ARG A 30 3.73 26.93 -11.72
N VAL A 31 3.40 25.76 -11.18
CA VAL A 31 4.03 24.49 -11.54
C VAL A 31 3.00 23.55 -12.17
N TYR A 32 3.44 22.83 -13.19
CA TYR A 32 2.74 21.71 -13.81
C TYR A 32 3.52 20.44 -13.52
N GLN A 33 2.85 19.43 -12.99
CA GLN A 33 3.50 18.23 -12.52
C GLN A 33 2.71 16.99 -12.93
N ILE A 34 3.41 16.02 -13.51
CA ILE A 34 2.85 14.70 -13.80
C ILE A 34 3.23 13.79 -12.63
N ALA A 35 2.24 13.08 -12.09
CA ALA A 35 2.43 12.20 -10.96
C ALA A 35 1.66 10.87 -11.13
N VAL A 36 2.24 9.80 -10.59
CA VAL A 36 1.55 8.52 -10.38
C VAL A 36 1.11 8.47 -8.93
N ILE A 37 -0.20 8.34 -8.72
CA ILE A 37 -0.82 8.30 -7.40
C ILE A 37 -1.28 6.90 -7.09
N ASN A 38 -0.87 6.38 -5.94
CA ASN A 38 -1.42 5.18 -5.36
C ASN A 38 -2.85 5.47 -4.86
N ARG A 39 -3.84 4.78 -5.41
CA ARG A 39 -5.26 4.99 -5.14
C ARG A 39 -5.69 4.50 -3.76
N ASN A 40 -4.93 3.59 -3.16
CA ASN A 40 -5.17 3.11 -1.80
C ASN A 40 -4.73 4.16 -0.79
N THR A 41 -3.51 4.71 -0.93
CA THR A 41 -2.94 5.67 0.02
C THR A 41 -3.22 7.13 -0.29
N GLY A 42 -3.57 7.46 -1.53
CA GLY A 42 -3.67 8.83 -2.03
C GLY A 42 -2.32 9.53 -2.19
N ARG A 43 -1.19 8.83 -1.97
CA ARG A 43 0.16 9.40 -2.05
C ARG A 43 0.71 9.32 -3.47
N GLU A 44 1.55 10.29 -3.81
CA GLU A 44 2.33 10.32 -5.05
C GLU A 44 3.52 9.38 -4.91
N GLU A 45 3.55 8.28 -5.67
CA GLU A 45 4.70 7.35 -5.69
C GLU A 45 5.78 7.82 -6.66
N HIS A 46 5.36 8.38 -7.79
CA HIS A 46 6.26 9.01 -8.74
C HIS A 46 5.85 10.45 -8.95
N ARG A 47 6.80 11.36 -8.72
CA ARG A 47 6.64 12.81 -8.82
C ARG A 47 7.48 13.32 -10.00
N ASP A 48 7.03 14.41 -10.60
CA ASP A 48 7.81 15.17 -11.59
C ASP A 48 8.25 14.29 -12.76
N VAL A 49 7.33 13.42 -13.22
CA VAL A 49 7.62 12.53 -14.33
C VAL A 49 7.68 13.34 -15.62
N ASP A 50 8.70 13.09 -16.44
CA ASP A 50 9.00 13.88 -17.64
C ASP A 50 7.85 13.91 -18.67
N SER A 51 7.01 12.87 -18.70
CA SER A 51 5.89 12.78 -19.63
C SER A 51 4.77 11.90 -19.11
N VAL A 52 3.56 12.09 -19.67
CA VAL A 52 2.38 11.29 -19.35
C VAL A 52 2.60 9.83 -19.77
N GLU A 53 3.22 9.59 -20.93
CA GLU A 53 3.53 8.24 -21.40
C GLU A 53 4.48 7.51 -20.45
N ASN A 54 5.52 8.18 -19.95
CA ASN A 54 6.43 7.59 -18.98
C ASN A 54 5.71 7.31 -17.65
N ALA A 55 4.82 8.22 -17.22
CA ALA A 55 4.01 8.03 -16.03
C ALA A 55 3.03 6.85 -16.18
N ILE A 56 2.45 6.64 -17.36
CA ILE A 56 1.61 5.46 -17.66
C ILE A 56 2.44 4.18 -17.58
N ARG A 57 3.65 4.17 -18.13
CA ARG A 57 4.55 3.02 -18.03
C ARG A 57 4.90 2.71 -16.57
N LEU A 58 5.24 3.73 -15.77
CA LEU A 58 5.50 3.56 -14.34
C LEU A 58 4.26 3.05 -13.59
N CYS A 59 3.08 3.62 -13.88
CA CYS A 59 1.80 3.19 -13.32
C CYS A 59 1.52 1.70 -13.60
N ASN A 60 1.72 1.25 -14.83
CA ASN A 60 1.52 -0.15 -15.20
C ASN A 60 2.57 -1.06 -14.54
N ASN A 61 3.84 -0.67 -14.53
CA ASN A 61 4.89 -1.44 -13.87
C ASN A 61 4.63 -1.61 -12.36
N SER A 62 4.15 -0.57 -11.68
CA SER A 62 3.77 -0.64 -10.27
C SER A 62 2.56 -1.55 -10.04
N GLN A 63 1.57 -1.53 -10.95
CA GLN A 63 0.44 -2.45 -10.91
C GLN A 63 0.91 -3.91 -11.09
N ASP A 64 1.70 -4.19 -12.13
CA ASP A 64 2.23 -5.52 -12.42
C ASP A 64 3.05 -6.07 -11.25
N TYR A 65 3.78 -5.20 -10.56
CA TYR A 65 4.54 -5.57 -9.37
C TYR A 65 3.62 -6.00 -8.21
N LEU A 66 2.55 -5.23 -7.94
CA LEU A 66 1.57 -5.60 -6.92
C LEU A 66 0.81 -6.89 -7.28
N ASP A 67 0.42 -7.04 -8.54
CA ASP A 67 -0.31 -8.23 -9.00
C ASP A 67 0.55 -9.49 -8.87
N LYS A 68 1.86 -9.40 -9.16
CA LYS A 68 2.81 -10.50 -8.90
C LYS A 68 2.90 -10.84 -7.41
N GLN A 69 2.99 -9.84 -6.53
CA GLN A 69 2.99 -10.10 -5.09
C GLN A 69 1.69 -10.76 -4.62
N ARG A 70 0.54 -10.31 -5.13
CA ARG A 70 -0.77 -10.91 -4.83
C ARG A 70 -0.86 -12.36 -5.32
N ALA A 71 -0.33 -12.67 -6.51
CA ALA A 71 -0.31 -14.04 -7.03
C ALA A 71 0.62 -14.96 -6.24
N GLU A 72 1.82 -14.48 -5.85
CA GLU A 72 2.73 -15.22 -4.97
C GLU A 72 2.09 -15.50 -3.60
N LEU A 73 1.28 -14.58 -3.09
CA LEU A 73 0.53 -14.80 -1.86
C LEU A 73 -0.58 -15.81 -1.98
N ALA A 74 -1.38 -15.70 -3.04
CA ALA A 74 -2.47 -16.64 -3.28
C ALA A 74 -1.92 -18.07 -3.35
N THR A 75 -0.82 -18.28 -4.08
CA THR A 75 -0.15 -19.59 -4.17
C THR A 75 0.42 -20.07 -2.84
N LYS A 76 1.04 -19.19 -2.04
CA LYS A 76 1.48 -19.56 -0.67
C LYS A 76 0.32 -19.95 0.24
N ARG A 77 -0.77 -19.17 0.24
CA ARG A 77 -1.97 -19.45 1.04
C ARG A 77 -2.63 -20.78 0.66
N GLU A 78 -2.66 -21.15 -0.63
CA GLU A 78 -3.18 -22.45 -1.06
C GLU A 78 -2.30 -23.64 -0.61
N VAL A 79 -0.98 -23.44 -0.52
CA VAL A 79 -0.04 -24.45 -0.02
C VAL A 79 -0.13 -24.60 1.50
N GLU A 80 -0.25 -23.49 2.23
CA GLU A 80 -0.42 -23.50 3.69
C GLU A 80 -1.79 -24.03 4.12
N ALA A 81 -2.87 -23.68 3.40
CA ALA A 81 -4.21 -24.23 3.67
C ALA A 81 -4.25 -25.76 3.52
N LYS A 82 -3.42 -26.35 2.65
CA LYS A 82 -3.26 -27.81 2.54
C LYS A 82 -2.36 -28.42 3.61
N GLY A 83 -1.51 -27.61 4.26
CA GLY A 83 -0.68 -28.04 5.39
C GLY A 83 -1.38 -27.90 6.75
N GLU A 84 -2.38 -27.03 6.88
CA GLU A 84 -3.16 -26.83 8.10
C GLU A 84 -4.30 -27.85 8.29
N GLU A 85 -4.78 -28.51 7.22
CA GLU A 85 -5.69 -29.66 7.38
C GLU A 85 -5.05 -30.82 8.16
N GLU A 86 -3.72 -30.90 8.26
CA GLU A 86 -2.99 -31.87 9.10
C GLU A 86 -2.66 -31.38 10.53
N ARG A 87 -2.97 -30.11 10.89
CA ARG A 87 -2.72 -29.55 12.24
C ARG A 87 -3.97 -28.96 12.92
N ALA A 88 -5.16 -29.28 12.43
CA ALA A 88 -6.43 -28.80 13.00
C ALA A 88 -7.00 -29.66 14.15
N GLU A 89 -6.14 -30.31 14.93
CA GLU A 89 -6.47 -30.81 16.27
C GLU A 89 -5.50 -30.14 17.27
N ASP A 90 -5.74 -28.87 17.64
CA ASP A 90 -5.43 -28.35 19.01
C ASP A 90 -5.63 -26.83 19.22
N ALA A 91 -5.83 -26.00 18.18
CA ALA A 91 -5.92 -24.54 18.38
C ALA A 91 -7.35 -24.00 18.58
N ALA A 92 -8.18 -24.69 19.37
CA ALA A 92 -9.42 -24.12 19.90
C ALA A 92 -9.11 -23.37 21.20
N THR A 93 -8.79 -22.06 21.13
CA THR A 93 -9.11 -21.03 22.18
C THR A 93 -8.41 -19.69 21.91
N LYS A 94 -9.03 -18.87 21.06
CA LYS A 94 -9.28 -17.43 21.28
C LYS A 94 -10.11 -16.98 20.08
N ALA A 95 -11.18 -16.22 20.32
CA ALA A 95 -11.94 -15.59 19.26
C ALA A 95 -11.07 -14.51 18.61
N ILE A 96 -10.15 -14.94 17.74
CA ILE A 96 -9.37 -14.09 16.87
C ILE A 96 -10.40 -13.52 15.88
N GLY A 97 -10.62 -12.21 15.93
CA GLY A 97 -11.54 -11.54 15.01
C GLY A 97 -11.16 -11.80 13.55
N PRO A 98 -12.00 -11.40 12.57
CA PRO A 98 -11.70 -11.63 11.16
C PRO A 98 -10.30 -11.12 10.83
N LEU A 99 -9.54 -11.91 10.06
CA LEU A 99 -8.19 -11.56 9.62
C LEU A 99 -8.19 -10.25 8.80
N ALA A 100 -7.02 -9.65 8.67
CA ALA A 100 -6.82 -8.46 7.85
C ALA A 100 -7.31 -8.71 6.41
N THR A 101 -8.05 -7.76 5.87
CA THR A 101 -8.50 -7.84 4.46
C THR A 101 -7.31 -7.57 3.54
N ASP A 102 -7.30 -8.12 2.32
CA ASP A 102 -6.20 -7.91 1.36
C ASP A 102 -5.87 -6.41 1.16
N ARG A 103 -6.88 -5.54 1.10
CA ARG A 103 -6.68 -4.08 1.04
C ARG A 103 -5.93 -3.49 2.23
N GLN A 104 -6.09 -4.04 3.44
CA GLN A 104 -5.37 -3.57 4.63
C GLN A 104 -3.93 -4.06 4.60
N VAL A 105 -3.70 -5.29 4.15
CA VAL A 105 -2.37 -5.86 3.97
C VAL A 105 -1.58 -5.03 2.95
N ASP A 106 -2.19 -4.77 1.78
CA ASP A 106 -1.59 -3.94 0.74
C ASP A 106 -1.26 -2.53 1.24
N TYR A 107 -2.18 -1.94 2.03
CA TYR A 107 -1.99 -0.61 2.61
C TYR A 107 -0.79 -0.57 3.58
N ILE A 108 -0.66 -1.58 4.44
CA ILE A 108 0.43 -1.69 5.41
C ILE A 108 1.76 -1.91 4.69
N MET A 109 1.79 -2.79 3.68
CA MET A 109 3.00 -3.05 2.90
C MET A 109 3.46 -1.81 2.11
N ALA A 110 2.53 -1.06 1.53
CA ALA A 110 2.83 0.21 0.88
C ALA A 110 3.45 1.23 1.86
N LEU A 111 2.96 1.28 3.10
CA LEU A 111 3.55 2.13 4.15
C LEU A 111 4.95 1.66 4.55
N LEU A 112 5.15 0.36 4.78
CA LEU A 112 6.45 -0.20 5.17
C LEU A 112 7.53 0.00 4.09
N ALA A 113 7.17 -0.18 2.81
CA ALA A 113 8.08 0.06 1.68
C ALA A 113 8.55 1.52 1.64
N GLN A 114 7.69 2.49 1.98
CA GLN A 114 8.04 3.91 2.04
C GLN A 114 8.98 4.25 3.21
N HIS A 115 8.93 3.50 4.31
CA HIS A 115 9.82 3.69 5.47
C HIS A 115 11.13 2.88 5.38
N GLY A 116 11.49 2.36 4.20
CA GLY A 116 12.71 1.56 4.02
C GLY A 116 12.68 0.23 4.80
N GLY A 117 11.49 -0.32 5.03
CA GLY A 117 11.30 -1.52 5.84
C GLY A 117 11.42 -1.29 7.35
N GLN A 118 11.57 -0.04 7.81
CA GLN A 118 11.65 0.29 9.22
C GLN A 118 10.27 0.62 9.80
N ASN A 119 9.94 -0.02 10.91
CA ASN A 119 8.80 0.36 11.72
C ASN A 119 9.17 1.60 12.55
N THR A 120 8.69 2.77 12.14
CA THR A 120 9.00 4.05 12.81
C THR A 120 8.03 4.38 13.95
N THR A 121 7.20 3.42 14.36
CA THR A 121 6.06 3.63 15.25
C THR A 121 6.32 3.08 16.66
N TRP A 122 5.40 3.33 17.59
CA TRP A 122 5.42 2.76 18.95
C TRP A 122 5.37 1.22 18.99
N PHE A 123 5.05 0.57 17.86
CA PHE A 123 5.40 -0.81 17.61
C PHE A 123 6.89 -0.89 17.23
N SER A 124 7.79 -0.86 18.20
CA SER A 124 9.23 -1.00 17.98
C SER A 124 9.66 -2.36 17.37
N ALA A 125 8.73 -3.31 17.23
CA ALA A 125 8.89 -4.62 16.58
C ALA A 125 7.55 -5.12 16.03
N GLY A 126 6.90 -4.33 15.16
CA GLY A 126 5.71 -4.77 14.43
C GLY A 126 6.04 -5.58 13.18
N PRO A 127 5.05 -6.29 12.62
CA PRO A 127 5.22 -7.15 11.46
C PRO A 127 5.68 -6.34 10.24
N THR A 128 6.82 -6.73 9.69
CA THR A 128 7.45 -6.06 8.54
C THR A 128 7.31 -6.86 7.25
N THR A 129 6.90 -8.11 7.37
CA THR A 129 6.68 -8.99 6.23
C THR A 129 5.18 -9.10 5.95
N LEU A 130 4.87 -9.37 4.69
CA LEU A 130 3.50 -9.48 4.25
C LEU A 130 2.77 -10.63 4.95
N GLU A 131 3.45 -11.76 5.18
CA GLU A 131 2.91 -12.93 5.87
C GLU A 131 2.46 -12.60 7.30
N GLU A 132 3.31 -11.89 8.06
CA GLU A 132 2.96 -11.49 9.43
C GLU A 132 1.81 -10.47 9.46
N VAL A 133 1.73 -9.60 8.45
CA VAL A 133 0.64 -8.63 8.28
C VAL A 133 -0.67 -9.34 7.88
N ALA A 134 -0.62 -10.36 7.04
CA ALA A 134 -1.79 -11.14 6.65
C ALA A 134 -2.39 -11.93 7.82
N ASN A 135 -1.55 -12.36 8.77
CA ASN A 135 -1.95 -13.12 9.95
C ASN A 135 -2.49 -12.25 11.10
N MET A 136 -2.47 -10.92 10.96
CA MET A 136 -3.01 -10.03 11.98
C MET A 136 -4.53 -9.90 11.87
N THR A 137 -5.20 -9.62 12.98
CA THR A 137 -6.64 -9.37 12.93
C THR A 137 -6.92 -8.06 12.21
N ARG A 138 -8.11 -7.93 11.61
CA ARG A 138 -8.58 -6.69 10.99
C ARG A 138 -8.45 -5.47 11.91
N ARG A 139 -8.65 -5.66 13.22
CA ARG A 139 -8.53 -4.63 14.25
C ARG A 139 -7.07 -4.23 14.48
N ASP A 140 -6.18 -5.21 14.55
CA ASP A 140 -4.75 -4.96 14.72
C ASP A 140 -4.17 -4.31 13.46
N ALA A 141 -4.61 -4.73 12.26
CA ALA A 141 -4.26 -4.09 11.00
C ALA A 141 -4.64 -2.61 10.98
N SER A 142 -5.89 -2.27 11.32
CA SER A 142 -6.32 -0.87 11.39
C SER A 142 -5.51 -0.05 12.40
N THR A 143 -5.19 -0.64 13.56
CA THR A 143 -4.38 0.03 14.60
C THR A 143 -2.95 0.25 14.11
N TYR A 144 -2.39 -0.74 13.42
CA TYR A 144 -1.05 -0.69 12.84
C TYR A 144 -0.95 0.35 11.72
N ILE A 145 -1.99 0.46 10.89
CA ILE A 145 -2.11 1.52 9.87
C ILE A 145 -2.06 2.91 10.51
N SER A 146 -2.85 3.16 11.56
CA SER A 146 -2.84 4.45 12.26
C SER A 146 -1.47 4.77 12.85
N ALA A 147 -0.83 3.77 13.45
CA ALA A 147 0.53 3.91 13.98
C ALA A 147 1.52 4.28 12.87
N LEU A 148 1.51 3.57 11.73
CA LEU A 148 2.41 3.81 10.59
C LEU A 148 2.20 5.18 9.92
N LYS A 149 1.00 5.75 10.01
CA LYS A 149 0.73 7.11 9.53
C LYS A 149 1.25 8.21 10.45
N GLY A 150 1.50 7.89 11.72
CA GLY A 150 1.76 8.89 12.76
C GLY A 150 0.51 9.66 13.21
N ASP A 151 -0.68 9.15 12.90
CA ASP A 151 -1.96 9.71 13.37
C ASP A 151 -2.19 9.25 14.83
N ASN A 152 -1.52 9.88 15.79
CA ASN A 152 -1.78 9.75 17.24
C ASN A 152 -2.47 11.01 17.78
#